data_AF-A0A401ZAI0-F1
#
_entry.id   AF-A0A401ZAI0-F1
#
_cell.length_a   1.000
_cell.length_b   1.000
_cell.length_c   1.000
_cell.angle_alpha   90.00
_cell.angle_beta   90.00
_cell.angle_gamma   90.00
#
_symmetry.space_group_name_H-M   'P 1'
#
loop_
_entity.id
_entity.type
_entity.pdbx_description
1 polymer ?
#
loop_
_entity_poly.entity_id
_entity_poly.type
_entity_poly.pdbx_seq_one_letter_code
_entity_poly.pdbx_strand_id
1 'polypeptide(L)'
;MKPVSGSIRVKGVYGKQAISQLVFDIQEDKKMPEKKPLKGVGPKEEREYEHIKESAKKSGRYGDRAEEVAARTVMKHHKEEHHKKGE
;
A
#
# COMPACT_ATOMS: atom_id res chain seq x y z
N MET A 1 2.93 68.50 8.21
CA MET A 1 2.57 67.40 9.12
C MET A 1 2.73 66.09 8.35
N LYS A 2 3.66 65.21 8.72
CA LYS A 2 3.71 63.82 8.21
C LYS A 2 3.57 62.88 9.41
N PRO A 3 2.68 61.89 9.33
CA PRO A 3 2.92 60.63 10.00
C PRO A 3 2.92 59.45 9.02
N VAL A 4 4.10 58.84 8.95
CA VAL A 4 4.42 57.42 8.99
C VAL A 4 3.68 56.41 8.09
N SER A 5 4.50 55.82 7.21
CA SER A 5 4.39 54.51 6.58
C SER A 5 3.61 53.48 7.43
N GLY A 6 2.36 53.23 7.03
CA GLY A 6 1.56 52.13 7.51
C GLY A 6 2.08 50.80 6.98
N SER A 7 2.95 50.17 7.77
CA SER A 7 3.02 48.73 8.04
C SER A 7 2.54 47.78 6.93
N ILE A 8 3.51 47.19 6.23
CA ILE A 8 3.37 45.92 5.52
C ILE A 8 2.85 44.91 6.55
N ARG A 9 1.54 44.64 6.50
CA ARG A 9 0.93 43.54 7.26
C ARG A 9 1.31 42.24 6.58
N VAL A 10 2.51 41.75 6.86
CA VAL A 10 2.88 40.36 6.60
C VAL A 10 1.94 39.53 7.48
N LYS A 11 0.81 39.07 6.93
CA LYS A 11 -0.03 38.05 7.56
C LYS A 11 0.74 36.73 7.48
N GLY A 12 1.81 36.60 8.24
CA GLY A 12 2.33 35.30 8.58
C GLY A 12 1.30 34.62 9.47
N VAL A 13 0.59 33.62 8.95
CA VAL A 13 0.34 32.33 9.62
C VAL A 13 -0.09 31.25 8.60
N TYR A 14 0.64 31.02 7.49
CA TYR A 14 0.46 29.78 6.71
C TYR A 14 1.19 28.57 7.35
N GLY A 15 1.40 28.62 8.68
CA GLY A 15 2.44 27.84 9.36
C GLY A 15 1.96 26.66 10.21
N LYS A 16 0.68 26.28 10.17
CA LYS A 16 0.19 25.09 10.92
C LYS A 16 -0.88 24.29 10.17
N GLN A 17 -1.73 24.92 9.39
CA GLN A 17 -2.80 24.23 8.66
C GLN A 17 -2.26 23.41 7.46
N ALA A 18 -1.22 23.88 6.78
CA ALA A 18 -0.68 23.22 5.59
C ALA A 18 0.07 21.91 5.90
N ILE A 19 0.71 21.81 7.07
CA ILE A 19 1.41 20.58 7.48
C ILE A 19 0.40 19.53 7.91
N SER A 20 -0.67 19.91 8.61
CA SER A 20 -1.74 18.96 8.96
C SER A 20 -2.43 18.35 7.75
N GLN A 21 -2.60 19.10 6.64
CA GLN A 21 -3.18 18.54 5.41
C GLN A 21 -2.23 17.52 4.76
N LEU A 22 -0.95 17.85 4.62
CA LEU A 22 0.05 16.96 4.00
C LEU A 22 0.35 15.68 4.81
N VAL A 23 0.14 15.70 6.13
CA VAL A 23 0.31 14.53 6.99
C VAL A 23 -0.96 13.65 7.01
N PHE A 24 -2.14 14.22 6.68
CA PHE A 24 -3.40 13.49 6.59
C PHE A 24 -3.51 12.65 5.30
N ASP A 25 -2.83 13.08 4.23
CA ASP A 25 -2.86 12.41 2.91
C ASP A 25 -1.99 11.13 2.85
N ILE A 26 -1.21 10.81 3.90
CA ILE A 26 -0.32 9.63 3.92
C ILE A 26 -1.04 8.35 4.42
N GLN A 27 -2.31 8.45 4.84
CA GLN A 27 -3.08 7.31 5.38
C GLN A 27 -4.28 6.92 4.50
N GLU A 28 -4.05 6.71 3.20
CA GLU A 28 -4.89 5.80 2.42
C GLU A 28 -4.27 4.40 2.35
N ASP A 29 -3.99 3.82 3.51
CA ASP A 29 -3.86 2.36 3.65
C ASP A 29 -5.22 1.81 4.10
N LYS A 30 -5.74 0.83 3.36
CA LYS A 30 -6.95 0.00 3.61
C LYS A 30 -8.21 0.31 2.81
N LYS A 31 -8.10 0.26 1.48
CA LYS A 31 -9.16 -0.35 0.66
C LYS A 31 -8.56 -0.91 -0.63
N MET A 32 -7.82 -2.02 -0.51
CA MET A 32 -7.64 -2.85 -1.69
C MET A 32 -9.03 -3.37 -2.09
N PRO A 33 -9.49 -3.13 -3.32
CA PRO A 33 -10.77 -3.67 -3.77
C PRO A 33 -10.70 -5.20 -3.74
N GLU A 34 -11.84 -5.85 -3.48
CA GLU A 34 -12.07 -7.32 -3.45
C GLU A 34 -11.81 -8.02 -4.81
N LYS A 35 -10.79 -7.59 -5.55
CA LYS A 35 -10.34 -8.26 -6.76
C LYS A 35 -9.37 -9.34 -6.34
N LYS A 36 -9.84 -10.59 -6.47
CA LYS A 36 -9.00 -11.79 -6.35
C LYS A 36 -7.64 -11.52 -6.99
N PRO A 37 -6.54 -11.61 -6.23
CA PRO A 37 -5.22 -11.21 -6.72
C PRO A 37 -4.75 -12.08 -7.89
N LEU A 38 -5.32 -13.29 -8.01
CA LEU A 38 -5.03 -14.24 -9.07
C LEU A 38 -6.34 -14.78 -9.66
N LYS A 39 -6.36 -15.02 -10.97
CA LYS A 39 -7.49 -15.65 -11.67
C LYS A 39 -7.38 -17.18 -11.54
N GLY A 40 -8.49 -17.84 -11.21
CA GLY A 40 -8.57 -19.30 -11.13
C GLY A 40 -8.08 -19.93 -9.82
N VAL A 41 -7.67 -19.12 -8.84
CA VAL A 41 -7.28 -19.61 -7.51
C VAL A 41 -8.48 -19.72 -6.57
N GLY A 42 -8.43 -20.69 -5.65
CA GLY A 42 -9.44 -20.90 -4.63
C GLY A 42 -9.28 -19.99 -3.39
N PRO A 43 -10.18 -20.14 -2.39
CA PRO A 43 -10.15 -19.35 -1.15
C PRO A 43 -8.91 -19.60 -0.28
N LYS A 44 -8.27 -20.77 -0.43
CA LYS A 44 -7.06 -21.14 0.34
C LYS A 44 -5.86 -20.38 -0.20
N GLU A 45 -5.69 -20.39 -1.50
CA GLU A 45 -4.62 -19.72 -2.22
C GLU A 45 -4.69 -18.19 -2.10
N GLU A 46 -5.90 -17.63 -2.00
CA GLU A 46 -6.09 -16.21 -1.72
C GLU A 46 -5.57 -15.82 -0.33
N ARG A 47 -5.81 -16.65 0.69
CA ARG A 47 -5.25 -16.43 2.04
C ARG A 47 -3.73 -16.59 2.07
N GLU A 48 -3.22 -17.56 1.31
CA GLU A 48 -1.79 -17.79 1.19
C GLU A 48 -1.07 -16.61 0.52
N TYR A 49 -1.69 -16.04 -0.52
CA TYR A 49 -1.19 -14.83 -1.17
C TYR A 49 -1.03 -13.68 -0.16
N GLU A 50 -2.08 -13.37 0.60
CA GLU A 50 -2.04 -12.28 1.57
C GLU A 50 -0.99 -12.56 2.66
N HIS A 51 -0.88 -13.80 3.14
CA HIS A 51 0.12 -14.17 4.14
C HIS A 51 1.56 -13.98 3.63
N ILE A 52 1.85 -14.42 2.41
CA ILE A 52 3.18 -14.28 1.81
C ILE A 52 3.47 -12.81 1.51
N LYS A 53 2.49 -12.05 1.03
CA LYS A 53 2.61 -10.61 0.75
C LYS A 53 2.93 -9.84 2.02
N GLU A 54 2.20 -10.09 3.11
CA GLU A 54 2.46 -9.46 4.41
C GLU A 54 3.83 -9.85 4.97
N SER A 55 4.19 -11.13 4.91
CA SER A 55 5.50 -11.61 5.35
C SER A 55 6.65 -10.98 4.56
N ALA A 56 6.50 -10.90 3.23
CA ALA A 56 7.46 -10.28 2.33
C ALA A 56 7.61 -8.78 2.61
N LYS A 57 6.49 -8.05 2.82
CA LYS A 57 6.49 -6.64 3.21
C LYS A 57 7.16 -6.42 4.57
N LYS A 58 6.79 -7.21 5.58
CA LYS A 58 7.34 -7.12 6.95
C LYS A 58 8.84 -7.39 6.98
N SER A 59 9.31 -8.32 6.14
CA SER A 59 10.75 -8.59 6.02
C SER A 59 11.55 -7.46 5.37
N GLY A 60 10.90 -6.55 4.65
CA GLY A 60 11.54 -5.49 3.86
C GLY A 60 12.43 -5.99 2.71
N ARG A 61 12.53 -7.31 2.50
CA ARG A 61 13.52 -7.93 1.62
C ARG A 61 13.25 -7.69 0.14
N TYR A 62 11.97 -7.53 -0.21
CA TYR A 62 11.53 -7.51 -1.61
C TYR A 62 10.92 -6.18 -2.05
N GLY A 63 10.67 -5.24 -1.12
CA GLY A 63 10.08 -3.93 -1.42
C GLY A 63 8.84 -4.05 -2.30
N ASP A 64 8.88 -3.37 -3.45
CA ASP A 64 7.81 -3.34 -4.45
C ASP A 64 7.51 -4.72 -5.06
N ARG A 65 8.46 -5.66 -5.03
CA ARG A 65 8.30 -7.02 -5.57
C ARG A 65 7.56 -7.96 -4.62
N ALA A 66 7.21 -7.53 -3.40
CA ALA A 66 6.51 -8.38 -2.44
C ALA A 66 5.21 -8.98 -3.03
N GLU A 67 4.53 -8.22 -3.87
CA GLU A 67 3.31 -8.64 -4.56
C GLU A 67 3.57 -9.71 -5.63
N GLU A 68 4.61 -9.51 -6.45
CA GLU A 68 5.02 -10.48 -7.48
C GLU A 68 5.48 -11.80 -6.86
N VAL A 69 6.24 -11.73 -5.75
CA VAL A 69 6.73 -12.91 -5.04
C VAL A 69 5.56 -13.72 -4.47
N ALA A 70 4.57 -13.05 -3.85
CA ALA A 70 3.37 -13.70 -3.36
C ALA A 70 2.59 -14.37 -4.52
N ALA A 71 2.36 -13.65 -5.62
CA ALA A 71 1.68 -14.16 -6.79
C ALA A 71 2.37 -15.41 -7.38
N ARG A 72 3.69 -15.35 -7.59
CA ARG A 72 4.46 -16.48 -8.15
C ARG A 72 4.45 -17.70 -7.24
N THR A 73 4.55 -17.50 -5.94
CA THR A 73 4.58 -18.60 -4.96
C THR A 73 3.25 -19.34 -4.96
N VAL A 74 2.15 -18.61 -4.89
CA VAL A 74 0.80 -19.20 -4.95
C VAL A 74 0.55 -19.90 -6.28
N MET A 75 0.92 -19.29 -7.41
CA MET A 75 0.76 -19.93 -8.72
C MET A 75 1.61 -21.20 -8.87
N LYS A 76 2.77 -21.28 -8.22
CA LYS A 76 3.58 -22.50 -8.18
C LYS A 76 2.89 -23.58 -7.37
N HIS A 77 2.42 -23.28 -6.15
CA HIS A 77 1.71 -24.23 -5.30
C HIS A 77 0.41 -24.72 -5.95
N HIS A 78 -0.37 -23.82 -6.53
CA HIS A 78 -1.60 -24.17 -7.24
C HIS A 78 -1.32 -25.16 -8.38
N LYS A 79 -0.27 -24.92 -9.20
CA LYS A 79 0.14 -25.89 -10.22
C LYS A 79 0.52 -27.23 -9.61
N GLU A 80 1.40 -27.26 -8.61
CA GLU A 80 1.85 -28.49 -7.95
C GLU A 80 0.69 -29.30 -7.35
N GLU A 81 -0.28 -28.65 -6.69
CA GLU A 81 -1.45 -29.32 -6.13
C GLU A 81 -2.35 -29.90 -7.22
N HIS A 82 -2.53 -29.20 -8.34
CA HIS A 82 -3.34 -29.69 -9.47
C HIS A 82 -2.66 -30.76 -10.32
N HIS A 83 -1.33 -30.85 -10.32
CA HIS A 83 -0.59 -31.92 -11.00
C HIS A 83 -0.56 -33.24 -10.22
N LYS A 84 -0.95 -33.27 -8.95
CA LYS A 84 -0.94 -34.48 -8.10
C LYS A 84 -2.17 -35.37 -8.21
N LYS A 85 -3.14 -35.06 -9.08
CA LYS A 85 -4.35 -35.88 -9.26
C LYS A 85 -4.16 -36.88 -10.41
N GLY A 86 -3.41 -37.96 -10.15
CA GLY A 86 -3.32 -39.11 -11.04
C GLY A 86 -1.96 -39.81 -11.06
N GLU A 87 -1.64 -40.52 -9.98
CA GLU A 87 -0.94 -41.83 -10.03
C GLU A 87 -1.83 -42.84 -9.30
#